data_AF-A0A1H3DFB5-F1
#
_entry.id   AF-A0A1H3DFB5-F1
#
_cell.length_a   1.000
_cell.length_b   1.000
_cell.length_c   1.000
_cell.angle_alpha   90.00
_cell.angle_beta   90.00
_cell.angle_gamma   90.00
#
_symmetry.space_group_name_H-M   'P 1'
#
loop_
_entity.id
_entity.type
_entity.pdbx_description
1 polymer ?
#
loop_
_entity_poly.entity_id
_entity_poly.type
_entity_poly.pdbx_seq_one_letter_code
_entity_poly.pdbx_strand_id
1 'polypeptide(L)'
;MSLLTSLARMSAGLQQAASQRAQSQADTAPVKENKADSSQSQDDVTLSGAPAPKASSRLAINQYKTSVGQDTSYVRETLRHKIAEYGIHPGTRMSVSKAPEGTLALQAAIPAEKRQQIEQDLNNNQTFRDAFSRLSTNEPTVSFVDTAMKLNKAYGVSNPLLDSLVSENEQFNGLGDLVHRYDSIRRMVGAEQLEAAGTQQNYAFSLNARV
;
A
#
# COMPACT_ATOMS: atom_id res chain seq x y z
N MET A 1 -4.23 -50.10 3.03
CA MET A 1 -4.40 -49.53 4.38
C MET A 1 -3.02 -49.14 4.93
N SER A 2 -2.58 -47.89 4.81
CA SER A 2 -1.51 -47.30 5.65
C SER A 2 -1.34 -45.82 5.32
N LEU A 3 -2.15 -44.97 5.97
CA LEU A 3 -2.13 -43.51 5.91
C LEU A 3 -1.64 -42.91 7.24
N LEU A 4 -0.69 -43.55 7.93
CA LEU A 4 -0.28 -43.13 9.29
C LEU A 4 1.23 -43.00 9.53
N THR A 5 2.09 -43.22 8.53
CA THR A 5 3.55 -43.24 8.75
C THR A 5 4.31 -42.01 8.23
N SER A 6 3.63 -40.97 7.75
CA SER A 6 4.29 -39.78 7.17
C SER A 6 4.37 -38.55 8.11
N LEU A 7 3.81 -38.58 9.32
CA LEU A 7 3.75 -37.41 10.20
C LEU A 7 4.96 -37.25 11.17
N ALA A 8 5.90 -38.19 11.19
CA ALA A 8 6.94 -38.24 12.23
C ALA A 8 8.29 -37.59 11.86
N ARG A 9 8.43 -36.94 10.69
CA ARG A 9 9.75 -36.48 10.20
C ARG A 9 9.97 -34.96 10.17
N MET A 10 9.07 -34.17 10.76
CA MET A 10 9.14 -32.70 10.75
C MET A 10 9.32 -32.07 12.15
N SER A 11 10.05 -32.74 13.05
CA SER A 11 10.38 -32.21 14.40
C SER A 11 11.88 -32.11 14.70
N ALA A 12 12.76 -32.58 13.81
CA ALA A 12 14.20 -32.65 14.07
C ALA A 12 15.01 -31.38 13.69
N GLY A 13 14.39 -30.35 13.10
CA GLY A 13 15.12 -29.17 12.59
C GLY A 13 15.22 -27.98 13.56
N LEU A 14 14.44 -27.95 14.65
CA LEU A 14 14.29 -26.73 15.46
C LEU A 14 15.26 -26.65 16.65
N GLN A 15 15.92 -27.75 17.04
CA GLN A 15 16.83 -27.77 18.19
C GLN A 15 18.28 -27.40 17.88
N GLN A 16 18.66 -27.26 16.61
CA GLN A 16 20.06 -27.01 16.23
C GLN A 16 20.44 -25.52 16.11
N ALA A 17 19.47 -24.60 16.08
CA ALA A 17 19.73 -23.16 15.99
C ALA A 17 19.90 -22.47 17.37
N ALA A 18 19.50 -23.10 18.47
CA ALA A 18 19.59 -22.51 19.81
C ALA A 18 20.98 -22.67 20.46
N SER A 19 21.79 -23.64 20.01
CA SER A 19 23.07 -24.00 20.65
C SER A 19 24.27 -23.19 20.15
N GLN A 20 24.12 -22.39 19.07
CA GLN A 20 25.24 -21.69 18.44
C GLN A 20 25.46 -20.24 18.93
N ARG A 21 24.58 -19.72 19.82
CA ARG A 21 24.72 -18.35 20.35
C ARG A 21 25.33 -18.28 21.76
N ALA A 22 25.64 -19.43 22.37
CA ALA A 22 26.09 -19.52 23.76
C ALA A 22 27.62 -19.68 23.94
N GLN A 23 28.44 -19.46 22.91
CA GLN A 23 29.90 -19.65 22.98
C GLN A 23 30.72 -18.47 22.48
N SER A 24 30.34 -17.24 22.82
CA SER A 24 31.24 -16.10 22.67
C SER A 24 31.20 -15.21 23.89
N GLN A 25 32.38 -15.11 24.52
CA GLN A 25 32.79 -14.19 25.58
C GLN A 25 32.59 -14.66 27.03
N ALA A 26 33.57 -15.45 27.48
CA ALA A 26 34.11 -15.37 28.83
C ALA A 26 35.63 -15.13 28.71
N ASP A 27 36.09 -14.00 29.25
CA ASP A 27 37.22 -13.91 30.20
C ASP A 27 37.85 -12.51 30.20
N THR A 28 37.64 -11.77 31.27
CA THR A 28 38.68 -11.27 32.20
C THR A 28 38.10 -10.21 33.13
N ALA A 29 38.11 -10.50 34.44
CA ALA A 29 38.04 -9.47 35.49
C ALA A 29 39.48 -9.03 35.84
N PRO A 30 39.70 -7.84 36.40
CA PRO A 30 39.54 -7.71 37.84
C PRO A 30 38.90 -6.41 38.36
N VAL A 31 38.38 -6.56 39.56
CA VAL A 31 37.85 -5.63 40.56
C VAL A 31 38.46 -4.21 40.56
N LYS A 32 37.59 -3.20 40.59
CA LYS A 32 37.77 -2.00 41.43
C LYS A 32 36.42 -1.40 41.84
N GLU A 33 36.16 -1.53 43.13
CA GLU A 33 35.22 -0.80 43.95
C GLU A 33 35.34 0.72 43.72
N ASN A 34 34.22 1.39 43.39
CA ASN A 34 34.09 2.81 43.64
C ASN A 34 32.62 3.24 43.70
N LYS A 35 32.28 3.73 44.90
CA LYS A 35 31.32 4.78 45.24
C LYS A 35 30.05 4.92 44.40
N ALA A 36 28.94 4.75 45.13
CA ALA A 36 27.73 5.54 44.96
C ALA A 36 28.08 7.00 44.64
N ASP A 37 27.66 7.45 43.47
CA ASP A 37 27.42 8.86 43.21
C ASP A 37 26.02 9.02 42.62
N SER A 38 25.14 9.49 43.49
CA SER A 38 23.85 10.05 43.19
C SER A 38 24.00 11.21 42.22
N SER A 39 23.84 10.95 40.93
CA SER A 39 23.56 11.99 39.94
C SER A 39 22.12 11.83 39.47
N GLN A 40 21.22 12.40 40.29
CA GLN A 40 19.93 12.91 39.85
C GLN A 40 20.16 13.78 38.61
N SER A 41 19.71 13.33 37.44
CA SER A 41 19.51 14.16 36.25
C SER A 41 18.67 13.39 35.23
N GLN A 42 17.50 12.92 35.64
CA GLN A 42 16.46 12.53 34.69
C GLN A 42 15.15 13.08 35.24
N ASP A 43 14.87 14.34 34.88
CA ASP A 43 13.50 14.80 34.66
C ASP A 43 12.88 13.89 33.59
N ASP A 44 12.55 12.66 33.98
CA ASP A 44 11.72 11.77 33.20
C ASP A 44 10.28 12.27 33.39
N VAL A 45 9.94 13.30 32.61
CA VAL A 45 8.59 13.82 32.52
C VAL A 45 7.75 12.78 31.80
N THR A 46 7.24 11.81 32.56
CA THR A 46 6.17 10.93 32.13
C THR A 46 4.88 11.76 32.07
N LEU A 47 4.58 12.34 30.90
CA LEU A 47 3.27 12.95 30.62
C LEU A 47 2.20 11.85 30.71
N SER A 48 1.67 11.64 31.91
CA SER A 48 0.73 10.56 32.26
C SER A 48 -0.69 10.81 31.73
N GLY A 49 -0.84 11.71 30.76
CA GLY A 49 -2.10 12.11 30.15
C GLY A 49 -2.08 12.08 28.63
N ALA A 50 -1.03 11.54 28.00
CA ALA A 50 -1.02 11.38 26.55
C ALA A 50 -2.13 10.39 26.16
N PRO A 51 -3.12 10.79 25.33
CA PRO A 51 -4.16 9.89 24.88
C PRO A 51 -3.51 8.70 24.16
N ALA A 52 -4.03 7.50 24.40
CA ALA A 52 -3.52 6.29 23.78
C ALA A 52 -3.40 6.47 22.26
N PRO A 53 -2.29 6.02 21.63
CA PRO A 53 -2.09 6.20 20.21
C PRO A 53 -3.20 5.48 19.43
N LYS A 54 -3.95 6.27 18.64
CA LYS A 54 -5.08 5.81 17.82
C LYS A 54 -4.66 4.70 16.85
N ALA A 55 -5.57 3.79 16.53
CA ALA A 55 -5.31 2.71 15.57
C ALA A 55 -4.82 3.24 14.20
N SER A 56 -5.28 4.42 13.79
CA SER A 56 -4.86 5.11 12.56
C SER A 56 -3.37 5.46 12.52
N SER A 57 -2.68 5.59 13.66
CA SER A 57 -1.24 5.86 13.69
C SER A 57 -0.38 4.61 13.49
N ARG A 58 -0.96 3.40 13.58
CA ARG A 58 -0.25 2.11 13.51
C ARG A 58 -0.32 1.42 12.14
N LEU A 59 -0.98 2.05 11.17
CA LEU A 59 -1.14 1.51 9.83
C LEU A 59 0.20 1.24 9.13
N ALA A 60 0.34 0.04 8.57
CA ALA A 60 1.51 -0.39 7.80
C ALA A 60 1.51 0.16 6.35
N ILE A 61 1.36 1.49 6.21
CA ILE A 61 1.19 2.18 4.92
C ILE A 61 2.28 1.86 3.89
N ASN A 62 3.51 1.59 4.36
CA ASN A 62 4.64 1.24 3.50
C ASN A 62 4.41 -0.08 2.75
N GLN A 63 3.77 -1.07 3.37
CA GLN A 63 3.45 -2.34 2.71
C GLN A 63 2.42 -2.13 1.60
N TYR A 64 1.42 -1.28 1.86
CA TYR A 64 0.37 -0.96 0.89
C TYR A 64 0.94 -0.20 -0.31
N LYS A 65 1.83 0.77 -0.06
CA LYS A 65 2.55 1.49 -1.10
C LYS A 65 3.41 0.57 -1.97
N THR A 66 4.07 -0.42 -1.38
CA THR A 66 4.85 -1.40 -2.14
C THR A 66 3.97 -2.23 -3.07
N SER A 67 2.84 -2.74 -2.59
CA SER A 67 1.89 -3.50 -3.43
C SER A 67 1.33 -2.66 -4.58
N VAL A 68 0.85 -1.44 -4.30
CA VAL A 68 0.37 -0.52 -5.34
C VAL A 68 1.49 -0.11 -6.30
N GLY A 69 2.73 0.04 -5.79
CA GLY A 69 3.91 0.37 -6.58
C GLY A 69 4.30 -0.73 -7.58
N GLN A 70 4.08 -2.00 -7.25
CA GLN A 70 4.27 -3.14 -8.16
C GLN A 70 3.27 -3.07 -9.33
N ASP A 71 1.97 -2.96 -9.02
CA ASP A 71 0.92 -2.85 -10.04
C ASP A 71 1.12 -1.59 -10.91
N THR A 72 1.49 -0.45 -10.29
CA THR A 72 1.82 0.80 -10.99
C THR A 72 2.98 0.63 -11.96
N SER A 73 4.04 -0.04 -11.52
CA SER A 73 5.23 -0.26 -12.34
C SER A 73 4.93 -1.18 -13.51
N TYR A 74 4.15 -2.23 -13.28
CA TYR A 74 3.70 -3.17 -14.31
C TYR A 74 2.82 -2.49 -15.37
N VAL A 75 1.81 -1.71 -14.95
CA VAL A 75 0.94 -0.96 -15.86
C VAL A 75 1.75 0.04 -16.68
N ARG A 76 2.62 0.81 -16.02
CA ARG A 76 3.52 1.77 -16.67
C ARG A 76 4.40 1.10 -17.72
N GLU A 77 5.06 0.01 -17.38
CA GLU A 77 5.99 -0.66 -18.31
C GLU A 77 5.24 -1.28 -19.48
N THR A 78 4.06 -1.86 -19.25
CA THR A 78 3.20 -2.36 -20.33
C THR A 78 2.81 -1.25 -21.30
N LEU A 79 2.44 -0.06 -20.79
CA LEU A 79 2.10 1.08 -21.63
C LEU A 79 3.32 1.62 -22.38
N ARG A 80 4.50 1.67 -21.76
CA ARG A 80 5.74 2.05 -22.45
C ARG A 80 6.08 1.08 -23.57
N HIS A 81 5.91 -0.22 -23.32
CA HIS A 81 6.12 -1.23 -24.33
C HIS A 81 5.15 -1.05 -25.51
N LYS A 82 3.86 -0.81 -25.24
CA LYS A 82 2.86 -0.54 -26.28
C LYS A 82 3.17 0.75 -27.06
N ILE A 83 3.66 1.80 -26.41
CA ILE A 83 4.13 3.01 -27.11
C ILE A 83 5.24 2.67 -28.11
N ALA A 84 6.23 1.87 -27.67
CA ALA A 84 7.36 1.48 -28.52
C ALA A 84 6.94 0.55 -29.66
N GLU A 85 6.09 -0.44 -29.38
CA GLU A 85 5.57 -1.41 -30.36
C GLU A 85 4.84 -0.72 -31.52
N TYR A 86 4.02 0.29 -31.22
CA TYR A 86 3.25 1.04 -32.22
C TYR A 86 4.00 2.25 -32.82
N GLY A 87 5.29 2.42 -32.48
CA GLY A 87 6.14 3.52 -32.95
C GLY A 87 5.61 4.90 -32.55
N ILE A 88 4.98 5.01 -31.38
CA ILE A 88 4.46 6.27 -30.83
C ILE A 88 5.60 7.03 -30.16
N HIS A 89 5.60 8.36 -30.27
CA HIS A 89 6.61 9.18 -29.62
C HIS A 89 6.52 9.04 -28.08
N PRO A 90 7.62 8.76 -27.35
CA PRO A 90 7.58 8.57 -25.89
C PRO A 90 7.06 9.77 -25.09
N GLY A 91 7.17 10.99 -25.63
CA GLY A 91 6.59 12.19 -25.02
C GLY A 91 5.07 12.30 -25.15
N THR A 92 4.41 11.35 -25.80
CA THR A 92 2.95 11.34 -25.95
C THR A 92 2.30 11.07 -24.60
N ARG A 93 1.42 11.98 -24.17
CA ARG A 93 0.60 11.77 -22.98
C ARG A 93 -0.48 10.73 -23.26
N MET A 94 -0.49 9.67 -22.46
CA MET A 94 -1.50 8.62 -22.51
C MET A 94 -2.20 8.53 -21.16
N SER A 95 -3.50 8.29 -21.17
CA SER A 95 -4.30 8.09 -19.98
C SER A 95 -5.20 6.89 -20.18
N VAL A 96 -5.12 5.92 -19.27
CA VAL A 96 -5.99 4.74 -19.28
C VAL A 96 -7.01 4.90 -18.16
N SER A 97 -8.27 4.67 -18.48
CA SER A 97 -9.38 4.72 -17.52
C SER A 97 -10.28 3.51 -17.68
N LYS A 98 -11.06 3.19 -16.64
CA LYS A 98 -12.09 2.17 -16.73
C LYS A 98 -13.37 2.81 -17.24
N ALA A 99 -13.89 2.32 -18.35
CA ALA A 99 -15.18 2.74 -18.89
C ALA A 99 -16.33 2.13 -18.08
N PRO A 100 -17.56 2.70 -18.14
CA PRO A 100 -18.72 2.19 -17.41
C PRO A 100 -19.05 0.71 -17.69
N GLU A 101 -18.81 0.25 -18.91
CA GLU A 101 -18.96 -1.14 -19.35
C GLU A 101 -17.89 -2.09 -18.78
N GLY A 102 -16.89 -1.57 -18.06
CA GLY A 102 -15.82 -2.35 -17.45
C GLY A 102 -14.65 -2.67 -18.38
N THR A 103 -14.66 -2.16 -19.60
CA THR A 103 -13.51 -2.15 -20.52
C THR A 103 -12.54 -1.04 -20.14
N LEU A 104 -11.33 -1.14 -20.65
CA LEU A 104 -10.32 -0.09 -20.54
C LEU A 104 -10.49 0.86 -21.72
N ALA A 105 -10.57 2.16 -21.44
CA ALA A 105 -10.59 3.22 -22.43
C ALA A 105 -9.24 3.94 -22.43
N LEU A 106 -8.68 4.14 -23.63
CA LEU A 106 -7.42 4.84 -23.82
C LEU A 106 -7.66 6.24 -24.37
N GLN A 107 -7.18 7.25 -23.64
CA GLN A 107 -7.14 8.64 -24.05
C GLN A 107 -5.70 9.05 -24.37
N ALA A 108 -5.41 9.36 -25.63
CA ALA A 108 -4.08 9.77 -26.08
C ALA A 108 -4.17 10.67 -27.32
N ALA A 109 -3.23 11.60 -27.48
CA ALA A 109 -3.12 12.46 -28.65
C ALA A 109 -2.41 11.73 -29.81
N ILE A 110 -3.02 10.65 -30.31
CA ILE A 110 -2.51 9.80 -31.40
C ILE A 110 -3.62 9.50 -32.42
N PRO A 111 -3.29 9.03 -33.63
CA PRO A 111 -4.29 8.62 -34.61
C PRO A 111 -5.29 7.60 -34.04
N ALA A 112 -6.57 7.76 -34.39
CA ALA A 112 -7.66 6.96 -33.82
C ALA A 112 -7.50 5.46 -34.06
N GLU A 113 -6.98 5.06 -35.23
CA GLU A 113 -6.70 3.66 -35.57
C GLU A 113 -5.71 3.03 -34.59
N LYS A 114 -4.57 3.69 -34.35
CA LYS A 114 -3.56 3.22 -33.38
C LYS A 114 -4.11 3.17 -31.96
N ARG A 115 -4.91 4.18 -31.57
CA ARG A 115 -5.56 4.22 -30.26
C ARG A 115 -6.48 3.02 -30.05
N GLN A 116 -7.32 2.70 -31.03
CA GLN A 116 -8.24 1.56 -30.98
C GLN A 116 -7.51 0.21 -30.94
N GLN A 117 -6.43 0.06 -31.73
CA GLN A 117 -5.60 -1.15 -31.70
C GLN A 117 -4.96 -1.37 -30.32
N ILE A 118 -4.36 -0.32 -29.75
CA ILE A 118 -3.78 -0.39 -28.40
C ILE A 118 -4.87 -0.69 -27.36
N GLU A 119 -6.02 -0.03 -27.44
CA GLU A 119 -7.13 -0.27 -26.52
C GLU A 119 -7.62 -1.72 -26.58
N GLN A 120 -7.75 -2.29 -27.78
CA GLN A 120 -8.10 -3.69 -27.97
C GLN A 120 -7.04 -4.62 -27.36
N ASP A 121 -5.76 -4.35 -27.60
CA ASP A 121 -4.66 -5.13 -27.02
C ASP A 121 -4.68 -5.11 -25.49
N LEU A 122 -4.91 -3.93 -24.89
CA LEU A 122 -5.00 -3.78 -23.44
C LEU A 122 -6.22 -4.55 -22.88
N ASN A 123 -7.35 -4.54 -23.59
CA ASN A 123 -8.54 -5.28 -23.20
C ASN A 123 -8.43 -6.80 -23.42
N ASN A 124 -7.58 -7.25 -24.36
CA ASN A 124 -7.28 -8.66 -24.58
C ASN A 124 -6.33 -9.22 -23.51
N ASN A 125 -5.53 -8.37 -22.87
CA ASN A 125 -4.58 -8.78 -21.84
C ASN A 125 -5.24 -8.85 -20.45
N GLN A 126 -5.60 -10.06 -20.02
CA GLN A 126 -6.22 -10.29 -18.71
C GLN A 126 -5.34 -9.81 -17.54
N THR A 127 -4.04 -10.08 -17.58
CA THR A 127 -3.10 -9.66 -16.53
C THR A 127 -3.05 -8.15 -16.38
N PHE A 128 -3.07 -7.43 -17.50
CA PHE A 128 -3.14 -5.96 -17.51
C PHE A 128 -4.46 -5.46 -16.92
N ARG A 129 -5.58 -6.05 -17.33
CA ARG A 129 -6.91 -5.70 -16.79
C ARG A 129 -6.99 -5.91 -15.29
N ASP A 130 -6.48 -7.03 -14.79
CA ASP A 130 -6.51 -7.35 -13.37
C ASP A 130 -5.60 -6.39 -12.58
N ALA A 131 -4.39 -6.13 -13.06
CA ALA A 131 -3.48 -5.17 -12.44
C ALA A 131 -4.05 -3.75 -12.43
N PHE A 132 -4.63 -3.30 -13.55
CA PHE A 132 -5.27 -1.99 -13.62
C PHE A 132 -6.51 -1.91 -12.72
N SER A 133 -7.32 -2.98 -12.66
CA SER A 133 -8.50 -3.01 -11.79
C SER A 133 -8.10 -2.92 -10.31
N ARG A 134 -7.09 -3.67 -9.88
CA ARG A 134 -6.53 -3.54 -8.52
C ARG A 134 -6.00 -2.13 -8.27
N LEU A 135 -5.20 -1.61 -9.19
CA LEU A 135 -4.62 -0.28 -9.09
C LEU A 135 -5.71 0.80 -8.95
N SER A 136 -6.76 0.73 -9.75
CA SER A 136 -7.86 1.70 -9.77
C SER A 136 -8.65 1.76 -8.46
N THR A 137 -8.64 0.68 -7.70
CA THR A 137 -9.36 0.59 -6.41
C THR A 137 -8.42 0.89 -5.24
N ASN A 138 -7.18 0.41 -5.32
CA ASN A 138 -6.20 0.50 -4.23
C ASN A 138 -5.52 1.87 -4.17
N GLU A 139 -5.19 2.48 -5.30
CA GLU A 139 -4.42 3.74 -5.34
C GLU A 139 -5.17 4.90 -4.64
N PRO A 140 -6.47 5.15 -4.90
CA PRO A 140 -7.18 6.24 -4.23
C PRO A 140 -7.21 6.06 -2.71
N THR A 141 -7.38 4.82 -2.26
CA THR A 141 -7.40 4.48 -0.83
C THR A 141 -6.04 4.75 -0.18
N VAL A 142 -4.94 4.27 -0.80
CA VAL A 142 -3.59 4.47 -0.28
C VAL A 142 -3.20 5.95 -0.29
N SER A 143 -3.56 6.68 -1.35
CA SER A 143 -3.32 8.11 -1.47
C SER A 143 -4.05 8.92 -0.40
N PHE A 144 -5.32 8.60 -0.16
CA PHE A 144 -6.11 9.20 0.92
C PHE A 144 -5.46 8.94 2.29
N VAL A 145 -5.17 7.68 2.62
CA VAL A 145 -4.61 7.30 3.92
C VAL A 145 -3.25 7.98 4.12
N ASP A 146 -2.37 7.98 3.12
CA ASP A 146 -1.05 8.63 3.21
C ASP A 146 -1.19 10.14 3.47
N THR A 147 -2.09 10.80 2.74
CA THR A 147 -2.34 12.23 2.90
C THR A 147 -2.92 12.54 4.28
N ALA A 148 -3.91 11.76 4.73
CA ALA A 148 -4.52 11.92 6.03
C ALA A 148 -3.51 11.70 7.18
N MET A 149 -2.63 10.70 7.06
CA MET A 149 -1.55 10.46 8.03
C MET A 149 -0.53 11.60 8.04
N LYS A 150 -0.16 12.13 6.88
CA LYS A 150 0.76 13.29 6.78
C LYS A 150 0.15 14.54 7.42
N LEU A 151 -1.13 14.82 7.17
CA LEU A 151 -1.83 15.95 7.76
C LEU A 151 -1.93 15.82 9.29
N ASN A 152 -2.25 14.62 9.78
CA ASN A 152 -2.27 14.36 11.22
C ASN A 152 -0.89 14.57 11.86
N LYS A 153 0.19 14.09 11.22
CA LYS A 153 1.56 14.34 11.71
C LYS A 153 1.97 15.81 11.65
N ALA A 154 1.57 16.54 10.61
CA ALA A 154 1.98 17.93 10.40
C ALA A 154 1.24 18.91 11.32
N TYR A 155 -0.04 18.65 11.60
CA TYR A 155 -0.91 19.60 12.30
C TYR A 155 -1.50 19.06 13.61
N GLY A 156 -1.24 17.79 13.96
CA GLY A 156 -1.84 17.14 15.13
C GLY A 156 -3.36 16.92 15.02
N VAL A 157 -3.95 17.17 13.84
CA VAL A 157 -5.40 17.07 13.64
C VAL A 157 -5.78 15.64 13.30
N SER A 158 -6.65 15.04 14.11
CA SER A 158 -7.24 13.75 13.81
C SER A 158 -8.24 13.87 12.67
N ASN A 159 -8.13 13.01 11.66
CA ASN A 159 -9.11 12.95 10.57
C ASN A 159 -10.19 11.92 10.94
N PRO A 160 -11.46 12.34 11.17
CA PRO A 160 -12.51 11.42 11.58
C PRO A 160 -12.82 10.36 10.51
N LEU A 161 -12.61 10.66 9.23
CA LEU A 161 -12.76 9.69 8.16
C LEU A 161 -11.66 8.62 8.24
N LEU A 162 -10.41 9.02 8.49
CA LEU A 162 -9.32 8.06 8.69
C LEU A 162 -9.59 7.19 9.93
N ASP A 163 -10.09 7.77 11.02
CA ASP A 163 -10.42 7.01 12.22
C ASP A 163 -11.57 6.02 11.97
N SER A 164 -12.57 6.38 11.14
CA SER A 164 -13.64 5.45 10.73
C SER A 164 -13.19 4.34 9.77
N LEU A 165 -12.14 4.61 8.99
CA LEU A 165 -11.56 3.65 8.05
C LEU A 165 -10.70 2.60 8.73
N VAL A 166 -10.17 2.88 9.91
CA VAL A 166 -9.21 2.01 10.59
C VAL A 166 -9.91 1.28 11.73
N SER A 167 -9.75 -0.04 11.75
CA SER A 167 -10.28 -0.89 12.81
C SER A 167 -9.35 -0.82 14.01
N GLU A 168 -9.92 -0.93 15.21
CA GLU A 168 -9.15 -1.11 16.44
C GLU A 168 -8.35 -2.42 16.42
N ASN A 169 -8.86 -3.43 15.72
CA ASN A 169 -8.13 -4.68 15.51
C ASN A 169 -7.25 -4.59 14.25
N GLU A 170 -5.95 -4.70 14.46
CA GLU A 170 -4.92 -4.62 13.41
C GLU A 170 -5.06 -5.68 12.32
N GLN A 171 -5.68 -6.83 12.62
CA GLN A 171 -5.91 -7.91 11.66
C GLN A 171 -6.89 -7.52 10.54
N PHE A 172 -7.79 -6.55 10.79
CA PHE A 172 -8.76 -6.06 9.82
C PHE A 172 -8.32 -4.77 9.13
N ASN A 173 -7.04 -4.41 9.26
CA ASN A 173 -6.50 -3.20 8.64
C ASN A 173 -5.72 -3.50 7.36
N GLY A 174 -5.90 -4.68 6.76
CA GLY A 174 -5.29 -5.04 5.49
C GLY A 174 -5.75 -4.11 4.35
N LEU A 175 -4.97 -4.06 3.26
CA LEU A 175 -5.27 -3.19 2.11
C LEU A 175 -6.69 -3.43 1.58
N GLY A 176 -7.11 -4.69 1.44
CA GLY A 176 -8.45 -5.04 0.99
C GLY A 176 -9.55 -4.49 1.91
N ASP A 177 -9.39 -4.63 3.22
CA ASP A 177 -10.37 -4.16 4.21
C ASP A 177 -10.50 -2.64 4.21
N LEU A 178 -9.37 -1.94 4.10
CA LEU A 178 -9.35 -0.48 4.00
C LEU A 178 -10.03 -0.01 2.72
N VAL A 179 -9.76 -0.69 1.60
CA VAL A 179 -10.38 -0.39 0.31
C VAL A 179 -11.89 -0.60 0.36
N HIS A 180 -12.36 -1.72 0.91
CA HIS A 180 -13.80 -1.98 1.04
C HIS A 180 -14.51 -0.94 1.91
N ARG A 181 -13.91 -0.54 3.04
CA ARG A 181 -14.47 0.50 3.91
C ARG A 181 -14.44 1.87 3.25
N TYR A 182 -13.35 2.19 2.54
CA TYR A 182 -13.24 3.42 1.76
C TYR A 182 -14.29 3.51 0.66
N ASP A 183 -14.48 2.44 -0.11
CA ASP A 183 -15.53 2.38 -1.13
C ASP A 183 -16.93 2.47 -0.53
N SER A 184 -17.17 1.85 0.63
CA SER A 184 -18.46 1.96 1.34
C SER A 184 -18.75 3.40 1.75
N ILE A 185 -17.79 4.06 2.42
CA ILE A 185 -17.90 5.46 2.83
C ILE A 185 -18.05 6.36 1.61
N ARG A 186 -17.26 6.14 0.55
CA ARG A 186 -17.32 6.90 -0.69
C ARG A 186 -18.68 6.75 -1.38
N ARG A 187 -19.31 5.57 -1.34
CA ARG A 187 -20.66 5.38 -1.89
C ARG A 187 -21.72 6.08 -1.05
N MET A 188 -21.60 6.04 0.28
CA MET A 188 -22.53 6.72 1.18
C MET A 188 -22.45 8.24 1.05
N VAL A 189 -21.24 8.81 1.17
CA VAL A 189 -20.99 10.26 1.06
C VAL A 189 -21.15 10.73 -0.38
N GLY A 190 -20.71 9.92 -1.34
CA GLY A 190 -20.81 10.20 -2.76
C GLY A 190 -22.25 10.20 -3.27
N ALA A 191 -23.16 9.39 -2.71
CA ALA A 191 -24.57 9.48 -3.07
C ALA A 191 -25.16 10.87 -2.74
N GLU A 192 -24.78 11.48 -1.62
CA GLU A 192 -25.25 12.83 -1.25
C GLU A 192 -24.51 13.96 -2.01
N GLN A 193 -23.23 13.76 -2.35
CA GLN A 193 -22.37 14.83 -2.85
C GLN A 193 -22.08 14.78 -4.37
N LEU A 194 -22.15 13.61 -5.03
CA LEU A 194 -22.03 13.51 -6.50
C LEU A 194 -23.26 14.06 -7.22
N GLU A 195 -24.45 13.98 -6.62
CA GLU A 195 -25.67 14.56 -7.21
C GLU A 195 -25.58 16.09 -7.29
N ALA A 196 -24.81 16.72 -6.41
CA ALA A 196 -24.57 18.16 -6.40
C ALA A 196 -23.38 18.62 -7.26
N ALA A 197 -22.42 17.73 -7.59
CA ALA A 197 -21.13 18.12 -8.20
C ALA A 197 -20.85 17.50 -9.58
N GLY A 198 -21.66 16.58 -10.10
CA GLY A 198 -21.55 16.03 -11.46
C GLY A 198 -20.22 15.34 -11.83
N THR A 199 -19.32 15.14 -10.86
CA THR A 199 -17.95 14.71 -11.12
C THR A 199 -17.74 13.30 -10.59
N GLN A 200 -18.04 12.29 -11.40
CA GLN A 200 -17.55 10.94 -11.15
C GLN A 200 -16.04 10.94 -11.39
N GLN A 201 -15.27 11.07 -10.31
CA GLN A 201 -13.81 10.91 -10.35
C GLN A 201 -13.50 9.43 -10.60
N ASN A 202 -13.58 9.02 -11.86
CA ASN A 202 -13.11 7.72 -12.30
C ASN A 202 -11.59 7.73 -12.31
N TYR A 203 -11.00 6.73 -11.68
CA TYR A 203 -9.56 6.60 -11.64
C TYR A 203 -9.00 6.50 -13.06
N ALA A 204 -7.99 7.32 -13.35
CA ALA A 204 -7.29 7.32 -14.61
C ALA A 204 -5.78 7.27 -14.36
N PHE A 205 -5.11 6.27 -14.94
CA PHE A 205 -3.67 6.18 -14.91
C PHE A 205 -3.08 7.00 -16.05
N SER A 206 -2.43 8.11 -15.74
CA SER A 206 -1.76 8.94 -16.73
C SER A 206 -0.26 8.64 -16.80
N LEU A 207 0.24 8.41 -18.00
CA LEU A 207 1.65 8.23 -18.30
C LEU A 207 2.15 9.33 -19.24
N ASN A 208 3.29 9.90 -18.88
CA ASN A 208 4.17 10.59 -19.81
C ASN A 208 5.48 9.78 -19.82
N ALA A 209 5.83 9.14 -20.94
CA ALA A 209 6.98 8.25 -21.00
C ALA A 209 8.32 8.97 -21.26
N ARG A 210 8.35 10.30 -21.08
CA ARG A 210 9.60 11.08 -21.05
C ARG A 210 10.37 10.72 -19.77
N VAL A 211 11.56 10.17 -19.94
CA VAL A 211 12.58 9.99 -18.89
C VAL A 211 13.70 10.97 -19.18
#